data_AF-A0A7I0J4K6-F1
#
_entry.id   AF-A0A7I0J4K6-F1
#
_cell.length_a   1.000
_cell.length_b   1.000
_cell.length_c   1.000
_cell.angle_alpha   90.00
_cell.angle_beta   90.00
_cell.angle_gamma   90.00
#
_symmetry.space_group_name_H-M   'P 1'
#
loop_
_entity.id
_entity.type
_entity.pdbx_description
1 polymer ?
#
loop_
_entity_poly.entity_id
_entity_poly.type
_entity_poly.pdbx_seq_one_letter_code
_entity_poly.pdbx_strand_id
1 'polypeptide(L)'
;MDQVTRAPFSIADFRARAAAQAAITPGEDFGDHRFNPDHPRLQHVKPLRDAAVLIPVVDRAEGAMVLLTKRAEKLRSHSGQVAFPGGTIDP
;
A
#
# COMPACT_ATOMS: atom_id res chain seq x y z
N MET A 1 0.24 35.61 11.72
CA MET A 1 0.34 34.59 10.66
C MET A 1 0.69 33.29 11.35
N ASP A 2 -0.31 32.65 11.95
CA ASP A 2 -0.11 31.37 12.65
C ASP A 2 -0.04 30.28 11.59
N GLN A 3 1.18 29.81 11.32
CA GLN A 3 1.32 28.53 10.64
C GLN A 3 0.83 27.46 11.62
N VAL A 4 -0.39 26.98 11.40
CA VAL A 4 -0.94 25.80 12.06
C VAL A 4 0.02 24.65 11.75
N THR A 5 0.90 24.35 12.71
CA THR A 5 1.86 23.26 12.56
C THR A 5 1.07 21.98 12.64
N ARG A 6 0.88 21.33 11.50
CA ARG A 6 0.04 20.14 11.41
C ARG A 6 0.74 18.99 12.11
N ALA A 7 0.09 18.39 13.09
CA ALA A 7 0.65 17.24 13.78
C ALA A 7 0.96 16.13 12.75
N PRO A 8 2.23 15.67 12.66
CA PRO A 8 2.61 14.61 11.74
C PRO A 8 1.79 13.37 12.06
N PHE A 9 1.34 12.67 11.02
CA PHE A 9 0.50 11.48 11.12
C PHE A 9 -0.92 11.71 11.70
N SER A 10 -1.41 12.94 11.81
CA SER A 10 -2.86 13.14 12.05
C SER A 10 -3.70 12.67 10.86
N ILE A 11 -4.95 12.27 11.08
CA ILE A 11 -5.89 11.97 9.97
C ILE A 11 -6.09 13.20 9.09
N ALA A 12 -6.11 14.36 9.75
CA ALA A 12 -5.82 15.69 9.23
C ALA A 12 -4.81 15.63 8.09
N ASP A 13 -3.55 15.54 8.50
CA ASP A 13 -2.36 15.50 7.65
C ASP A 13 -2.46 14.50 6.51
N PHE A 14 -2.78 13.24 6.85
CA PHE A 14 -2.90 12.17 5.87
C PHE A 14 -3.87 12.53 4.74
N ARG A 15 -5.06 13.06 5.05
CA ARG A 15 -6.06 13.41 4.03
C ARG A 15 -5.56 14.45 3.04
N ALA A 16 -4.85 15.49 3.49
CA ALA A 16 -4.32 16.47 2.54
C ALA A 16 -3.17 15.92 1.72
N ARG A 17 -2.28 15.10 2.30
CA ARG A 17 -1.20 14.47 1.52
C ARG A 17 -1.77 13.53 0.46
N ALA A 18 -2.77 12.73 0.83
CA ALA A 18 -3.48 11.86 -0.11
C ALA A 18 -4.20 12.64 -1.21
N ALA A 19 -4.86 13.77 -0.87
CA ALA A 19 -5.53 14.62 -1.86
C ALA A 19 -4.57 15.38 -2.77
N ALA A 20 -3.35 15.67 -2.30
CA ALA A 20 -2.31 16.32 -3.10
C ALA A 20 -1.53 15.34 -3.98
N GLN A 21 -1.74 14.03 -3.82
CA GLN A 21 -1.06 13.02 -4.62
C GLN A 21 -1.56 13.10 -6.07
N ALA A 22 -0.62 13.15 -7.01
CA ALA A 22 -0.93 13.15 -8.42
C ALA A 22 -1.72 11.89 -8.81
N ALA A 23 -2.64 12.04 -9.77
CA ALA A 23 -3.37 10.91 -10.32
C ALA A 23 -2.40 9.91 -10.95
N ILE A 24 -2.66 8.63 -10.75
CA ILE A 24 -1.91 7.55 -11.40
C ILE A 24 -2.20 7.62 -12.90
N THR A 25 -1.16 7.73 -13.72
CA THR A 25 -1.33 7.70 -15.17
C THR A 25 -1.41 6.24 -15.64
N PRO A 26 -2.43 5.85 -16.41
CA PRO A 26 -2.49 4.50 -16.98
C PRO A 26 -1.23 4.18 -17.80
N GLY A 27 -0.62 3.02 -17.56
CA GLY A 27 0.60 2.60 -18.24
C GLY A 27 1.91 3.09 -17.60
N GLU A 28 1.83 3.89 -16.53
CA GLU A 28 2.99 4.16 -15.70
C GLU A 28 3.39 2.88 -14.96
N ASP A 29 4.66 2.51 -15.06
CA ASP A 29 5.18 1.28 -14.47
C ASP A 29 5.31 1.45 -12.95
N PHE A 30 4.81 0.49 -12.18
CA PHE A 30 4.89 0.48 -10.72
C PHE A 30 5.30 -0.90 -10.23
N GLY A 31 6.25 -0.93 -9.29
CA GLY A 31 6.69 -2.19 -8.67
C GLY A 31 8.09 -2.08 -8.08
N ASP A 32 8.49 -3.13 -7.36
CA ASP A 32 9.77 -3.19 -6.66
C ASP A 32 10.98 -3.12 -7.60
N HIS A 33 10.82 -3.49 -8.87
CA HIS A 33 11.88 -3.43 -9.89
C HIS A 33 12.34 -2.01 -10.20
N ARG A 34 11.46 -1.00 -10.01
CA ARG A 34 11.85 0.40 -10.13
C ARG A 34 12.86 0.84 -9.09
N PHE A 35 12.78 0.25 -7.89
CA PHE A 35 13.68 0.57 -6.78
C PHE A 35 14.88 -0.38 -6.71
N ASN A 36 14.82 -1.52 -7.40
CA ASN A 36 15.83 -2.56 -7.37
C ASN A 36 16.22 -2.95 -8.80
N PRO A 37 16.90 -2.04 -9.54
CA PRO A 37 17.37 -2.34 -10.88
C PRO A 37 18.29 -3.57 -10.84
N ASP A 38 18.20 -4.40 -11.89
CA ASP A 38 19.02 -5.60 -12.08
C ASP A 38 18.85 -6.72 -11.05
N HIS A 39 17.85 -6.64 -10.17
CA HIS A 39 17.63 -7.71 -9.21
C HIS A 39 17.17 -9.01 -9.92
N PRO A 40 17.90 -10.12 -9.82
CA PRO A 40 17.73 -11.29 -10.70
C PRO A 40 16.36 -11.98 -10.55
N ARG A 41 15.69 -11.82 -9.40
CA ARG A 41 14.32 -12.32 -9.18
C ARG A 41 13.23 -11.44 -9.82
N LEU A 42 13.55 -10.22 -10.21
CA LEU A 42 12.64 -9.25 -10.83
C LEU A 42 12.79 -9.21 -12.37
N GLN A 43 13.83 -9.85 -12.91
CA GLN A 43 14.10 -9.92 -14.36
C GLN A 43 13.27 -10.98 -15.10
N HIS A 44 12.71 -11.97 -14.38
CA HIS A 44 12.00 -13.11 -14.97
C HIS A 44 10.52 -13.08 -14.58
N VAL A 45 9.76 -12.18 -15.20
CA VAL A 45 8.36 -11.93 -14.85
C VAL A 45 7.47 -12.90 -15.62
N LYS A 46 6.99 -13.96 -14.95
CA LYS A 46 5.76 -14.63 -15.40
C LYS A 46 4.65 -13.58 -15.48
N PRO A 47 3.66 -13.72 -16.38
CA PRO A 47 2.53 -12.79 -16.45
C PRO A 47 1.98 -12.54 -15.04
N LEU A 48 1.96 -11.26 -14.64
CA LEU A 48 1.43 -10.87 -13.34
C LEU A 48 -0.07 -11.15 -13.31
N ARG A 49 -0.57 -11.52 -12.14
CA ARG A 49 -2.01 -11.65 -11.90
C ARG A 49 -2.52 -10.37 -11.30
N ASP A 50 -3.59 -9.84 -11.87
CA ASP A 50 -4.22 -8.64 -11.35
C ASP A 50 -4.69 -8.88 -9.91
N ALA A 51 -4.35 -7.94 -9.04
CA ALA A 51 -4.65 -8.00 -7.62
C ALA A 51 -4.77 -6.57 -7.09
N ALA A 52 -5.54 -6.42 -6.02
CA ALA A 52 -5.67 -5.15 -5.33
C ALA A 52 -5.64 -5.36 -3.82
N VAL A 53 -5.17 -4.32 -3.13
CA VAL A 53 -5.22 -4.24 -1.67
C VAL A 53 -5.90 -2.94 -1.25
N LEU A 54 -6.61 -3.01 -0.13
CA LEU A 54 -7.04 -1.83 0.60
C LEU A 54 -5.88 -1.39 1.50
N ILE A 55 -5.55 -0.10 1.48
CA ILE A 55 -4.67 0.53 2.47
C ILE A 55 -5.58 1.31 3.45
N PRO A 56 -6.08 0.66 4.52
CA PRO A 56 -7.01 1.28 5.43
C PRO A 56 -6.28 2.22 6.40
N VAL A 57 -6.54 3.52 6.30
CA VAL A 57 -6.06 4.51 7.26
C VAL A 57 -7.21 4.91 8.18
N VAL A 58 -7.05 4.62 9.47
CA VAL A 58 -8.06 4.84 10.50
C VAL A 58 -7.63 5.90 11.49
N ASP A 59 -8.59 6.67 11.98
CA ASP A 59 -8.37 7.69 13.00
C ASP A 59 -8.42 7.06 14.40
N ARG A 60 -7.34 7.22 15.17
CA ARG A 60 -7.18 6.73 16.54
C ARG A 60 -6.73 7.88 17.43
N ALA A 61 -6.81 7.69 18.74
CA ALA A 61 -6.47 8.73 19.72
C ALA A 61 -5.03 9.24 19.55
N GLU A 62 -4.11 8.38 19.14
CA GLU A 62 -2.70 8.68 18.93
C GLU A 62 -2.39 9.19 17.50
N GLY A 63 -3.40 9.25 16.62
CA GLY A 63 -3.28 9.72 15.24
C GLY A 63 -3.77 8.71 14.20
N ALA A 64 -3.47 8.98 12.93
CA ALA A 64 -3.78 8.11 11.82
C ALA A 64 -2.93 6.84 11.89
N MET A 65 -3.58 5.69 11.84
CA MET A 65 -2.95 4.38 11.87
C MET A 65 -3.37 3.54 10.67
N VAL A 66 -2.55 2.55 10.33
CA VAL A 66 -2.84 1.57 9.28
C VAL A 66 -3.32 0.28 9.91
N LEU A 67 -4.43 -0.27 9.39
CA LEU A 67 -4.86 -1.62 9.76
C LEU A 67 -4.18 -2.66 8.87
N LEU A 68 -3.56 -3.64 9.50
CA LEU A 68 -2.94 -4.80 8.85
C LEU A 68 -3.65 -6.07 9.29
N THR A 69 -3.53 -7.11 8.48
CA THR A 69 -4.09 -8.43 8.75
C THR A 69 -2.96 -9.44 8.90
N LYS A 70 -3.19 -10.48 9.70
CA LYS A 70 -2.39 -11.70 9.64
C LYS A 70 -3.12 -12.71 8.75
N ARG A 71 -2.47 -13.16 7.68
CA ARG A 71 -3.03 -14.15 6.77
C ARG A 71 -3.24 -15.50 7.47
N ALA A 72 -4.33 -16.19 7.12
CA ALA A 72 -4.66 -17.48 7.73
C ALA A 72 -3.56 -18.51 7.47
N GLU A 73 -3.27 -19.33 8.50
CA GLU A 73 -2.16 -20.31 8.49
C GLU A 73 -2.33 -21.44 7.46
N LYS A 74 -3.54 -21.63 6.93
CA LYS A 74 -3.87 -22.69 5.96
C LYS A 74 -3.78 -22.24 4.49
N LEU A 75 -3.36 -21.00 4.21
CA LEU A 75 -3.30 -20.52 2.85
C LEU A 75 -2.13 -21.14 2.08
N ARG A 76 -2.38 -21.54 0.82
CA ARG A 76 -1.37 -22.11 -0.09
C ARG A 76 -0.15 -21.21 -0.33
N SER A 77 -0.29 -19.90 -0.10
CA SER A 77 0.72 -18.90 -0.40
C SER A 77 0.63 -17.75 0.60
N HIS A 78 1.81 -17.26 1.01
CA HIS A 78 1.97 -16.17 1.99
C HIS A 78 1.24 -16.44 3.31
N SER A 79 1.25 -17.71 3.75
CA SER A 79 0.59 -18.12 4.99
C SER A 79 1.22 -17.45 6.21
N GLY A 80 0.40 -17.02 7.17
CA GLY A 80 0.85 -16.41 8.42
C GLY A 80 1.48 -15.01 8.29
N GLN A 81 1.69 -14.50 7.08
CA GLN A 81 2.33 -13.20 6.85
C GLN A 81 1.40 -12.04 7.24
N VAL A 82 2.00 -10.96 7.72
CA VAL A 82 1.33 -9.67 7.91
C VAL A 82 1.16 -9.01 6.56
N ALA A 83 -0.06 -8.60 6.22
CA ALA A 83 -0.37 -8.03 4.91
C ALA A 83 -1.51 -7.02 5.00
N PHE A 84 -1.57 -6.12 4.01
CA PHE A 84 -2.79 -5.35 3.76
C PHE A 84 -3.97 -6.27 3.42
N PRO A 85 -5.20 -5.90 3.80
CA PRO A 85 -6.40 -6.57 3.30
C PRO A 85 -6.46 -6.51 1.78
N GLY A 86 -6.75 -7.62 1.11
CA GLY A 86 -6.85 -7.66 -0.34
C GLY A 86 -6.73 -9.06 -0.93
N GLY A 87 -6.67 -9.13 -2.25
CA GLY A 87 -6.66 -10.39 -2.97
C GLY A 87 -6.44 -10.22 -4.46
N THR A 88 -6.31 -11.36 -5.13
CA THR A 88 -6.33 -11.45 -6.60
C THR A 88 -7.73 -11.08 -7.09
N ILE A 89 -7.81 -10.43 -8.25
CA ILE A 89 -9.09 -10.18 -8.93
C ILE A 89 -9.65 -11.54 -9.40
N ASP A 90 -10.95 -11.75 -9.19
CA ASP A 90 -11.61 -12.96 -9.68
C ASP A 90 -11.66 -12.96 -11.22
N PRO A 91 -11.54 -14.13 -11.88
CA PRO A 91 -11.57 -14.23 -13.34
C PRO A 91 -12.88 -13.74 -13.99
#